data_AF-A0A9N8LV16-F1
#
_entry.id   AF-A0A9N8LV16-F1
#
_cell.length_a   1.000
_cell.length_b   1.000
_cell.length_c   1.000
_cell.angle_alpha   90.00
_cell.angle_beta   90.00
_cell.angle_gamma   90.00
#
_symmetry.space_group_name_H-M   'P 1'
#
loop_
_entity.id
_entity.type
_entity.pdbx_description
1 polymer ?
#
loop_
_entity_poly.entity_id
_entity_poly.type
_entity_poly.pdbx_seq_one_letter_code
_entity_poly.pdbx_strand_id
1 'polypeptide(L)'
;MIFSTSLFSAVLAALALSSAAQASSVEELPNRAKSSSSLPDHLIFTAVLGGPAHLSPTSNASDPNAAVSRFECWQLSRAFQVSPQQGTTGSVQTQLGNLANATYTYFPSLSPGTAHVAPYPQYVFIISGGAAIRLPNDTATVRGGAGLGVIAADSSSKTGHFSDWDAGTTVLQIPFEAGAFPPHTVLHQGACKPATNLGYNSTTA
;
A
#
# COMPACT_ATOMS: atom_id res chain seq x y z
N MET A 1 57.64 61.94 47.65
CA MET A 1 56.70 62.72 46.81
C MET A 1 55.41 61.90 46.77
N ILE A 2 54.46 62.20 47.65
CA ILE A 2 53.31 63.13 47.49
C ILE A 2 52.15 62.46 46.70
N PHE A 3 51.05 62.28 47.44
CA PHE A 3 49.62 62.17 47.11
C PHE A 3 49.17 62.10 45.63
N SER A 4 48.15 61.29 45.33
CA SER A 4 46.77 61.81 45.21
C SER A 4 45.75 60.73 44.82
N THR A 5 44.66 60.67 45.58
CA THR A 5 43.36 60.07 45.27
C THR A 5 42.57 60.91 44.26
N SER A 6 41.75 60.28 43.42
CA SER A 6 40.46 60.80 42.88
C SER A 6 39.83 59.68 42.02
N LEU A 7 38.77 58.96 42.41
CA LEU A 7 37.35 59.36 42.55
C LEU A 7 36.78 60.10 41.33
N PHE A 8 36.30 59.31 40.35
CA PHE A 8 35.17 59.73 39.51
C PHE A 8 34.16 58.57 39.39
N SER A 9 33.04 58.74 40.09
CA SER A 9 31.79 58.03 39.84
C SER A 9 31.17 58.53 38.53
N ALA A 10 30.72 57.62 37.67
CA ALA A 10 29.76 57.92 36.61
C ALA A 10 28.77 56.74 36.45
N VAL A 11 27.65 56.92 37.14
CA VAL A 11 26.26 56.54 36.84
C VAL A 11 25.98 55.64 35.61
N LEU A 12 25.48 54.44 35.91
CA LEU A 12 24.21 53.83 35.47
C LEU A 12 23.67 54.10 34.05
N ALA A 13 23.63 53.05 33.22
CA ALA A 13 22.47 52.70 32.38
C ALA A 13 22.60 51.25 31.91
N ALA A 14 21.85 50.34 32.54
CA ALA A 14 21.63 49.00 32.00
C ALA A 14 20.62 49.09 30.85
N LEU A 15 21.07 48.89 29.61
CA LEU A 15 20.16 48.60 28.50
C LEU A 15 19.79 47.12 28.55
N ALA A 16 18.66 46.81 29.17
CA ALA A 16 17.95 45.58 28.90
C ALA A 16 17.32 45.72 27.50
N LEU A 17 17.94 45.14 26.47
CA LEU A 17 17.26 44.90 25.20
C LEU A 17 16.28 43.74 25.42
N SER A 18 15.04 44.08 25.75
CA SER A 18 13.90 43.19 25.56
C SER A 18 13.66 43.04 24.06
N SER A 19 14.18 41.97 23.46
CA SER A 19 13.76 41.55 22.13
C SER A 19 12.31 41.07 22.23
N ALA A 20 11.36 41.95 21.92
CA ALA A 20 10.01 41.55 21.60
C ALA A 20 10.08 40.68 20.34
N ALA A 21 9.97 39.36 20.52
CA ALA A 21 9.72 38.45 19.42
C ALA A 21 8.37 38.87 18.82
N GLN A 22 8.40 39.46 17.63
CA GLN A 22 7.21 39.69 16.84
C GLN A 22 6.64 38.31 16.48
N ALA A 23 5.50 37.97 17.06
CA ALA A 23 4.68 36.88 16.59
C ALA A 23 4.21 37.26 15.18
N SER A 24 4.89 36.75 14.16
CA SER A 24 4.38 36.80 12.79
C SER A 24 3.09 36.00 12.77
N SER A 25 1.98 36.67 12.50
CA SER A 25 0.69 36.05 12.22
C SER A 25 0.88 35.05 11.09
N VAL A 26 0.83 33.76 11.42
CA VAL A 26 0.68 32.69 10.43
C VAL A 26 -0.66 32.96 9.76
N GLU A 27 -0.59 33.36 8.49
CA GLU A 27 -1.76 33.46 7.64
C GLU A 27 -2.38 32.07 7.56
N GLU A 28 -3.55 31.91 8.18
CA GLU A 28 -4.28 30.66 8.26
C GLU A 28 -4.64 30.22 6.84
N LEU A 29 -3.96 29.17 6.35
CA LEU A 29 -4.31 28.51 5.09
C LEU A 29 -5.82 28.26 5.08
N PRO A 30 -6.54 28.67 4.01
CA PRO A 30 -7.99 28.58 3.97
C PRO A 30 -8.39 27.13 4.27
N ASN A 31 -9.26 26.98 5.28
CA ASN A 31 -9.86 25.72 5.74
C ASN A 31 -10.11 24.78 4.56
N ARG A 32 -9.15 23.90 4.27
CA ARG A 32 -9.37 22.78 3.38
C ARG A 32 -10.41 21.95 4.08
N ALA A 33 -11.63 21.97 3.55
CA ALA A 33 -12.71 21.12 4.02
C ALA A 33 -12.12 19.75 4.35
N LYS A 34 -12.26 19.30 5.62
CA LYS A 34 -11.88 17.96 6.03
C LYS A 34 -12.69 17.02 5.13
N SER A 35 -12.08 16.57 4.05
CA SER A 35 -12.55 15.40 3.33
C SER A 35 -12.48 14.29 4.38
N SER A 36 -13.64 13.91 4.89
CA SER A 36 -13.82 12.77 5.79
C SER A 36 -13.61 11.50 4.98
N SER A 37 -12.42 11.34 4.41
CA SER A 37 -11.89 10.06 4.00
C SER A 37 -11.59 9.33 5.30
N SER A 38 -12.54 8.52 5.78
CA SER A 38 -12.23 7.53 6.82
C SER A 38 -10.97 6.79 6.39
N LEU A 39 -9.95 6.77 7.26
CA LEU A 39 -8.74 5.99 7.00
C LEU A 39 -9.17 4.54 6.71
N PRO A 40 -8.49 3.82 5.80
CA PRO A 40 -8.79 2.41 5.60
C PRO A 40 -8.60 1.66 6.93
N ASP A 41 -9.63 0.95 7.38
CA ASP A 41 -9.56 0.21 8.65
C ASP A 41 -8.68 -1.05 8.51
N HIS A 42 -8.66 -1.66 7.32
CA HIS A 42 -8.00 -2.93 7.05
C HIS A 42 -7.33 -2.94 5.67
N LEU A 43 -6.40 -3.86 5.45
CA LEU A 43 -5.91 -4.17 4.11
C LEU A 43 -6.94 -4.98 3.35
N ILE A 44 -7.21 -4.59 2.11
CA ILE A 44 -8.12 -5.29 1.21
C ILE A 44 -7.33 -5.64 -0.05
N PHE A 45 -7.39 -6.90 -0.48
CA PHE A 45 -6.67 -7.43 -1.62
C PHE A 45 -7.63 -8.12 -2.58
N THR A 46 -7.40 -7.93 -3.88
CA THR A 46 -7.85 -8.93 -4.83
C THR A 46 -6.95 -10.16 -4.72
N ALA A 47 -7.54 -11.30 -4.42
CA ALA A 47 -6.89 -12.60 -4.42
C ALA A 47 -7.14 -13.35 -5.73
N VAL A 48 -6.11 -13.96 -6.28
CA VAL A 48 -6.17 -14.90 -7.42
C VAL A 48 -6.04 -16.29 -6.84
N LEU A 49 -7.03 -17.16 -7.08
CA LEU A 49 -7.16 -18.45 -6.43
C LEU A 49 -7.44 -19.55 -7.46
N GLY A 50 -7.22 -20.82 -7.11
CA GLY A 50 -7.65 -21.96 -7.93
C GLY A 50 -8.97 -22.55 -7.42
N GLY A 51 -9.91 -22.90 -8.29
CA GLY A 51 -11.18 -23.54 -7.89
C GLY A 51 -12.22 -23.66 -8.99
N PRO A 52 -13.45 -24.08 -8.66
CA PRO A 52 -14.53 -24.23 -9.63
C PRO A 52 -14.89 -22.91 -10.32
N ALA A 53 -15.10 -22.97 -11.63
CA ALA A 53 -15.38 -21.79 -12.45
C ALA A 53 -16.64 -21.02 -12.04
N HIS A 54 -17.70 -21.70 -11.56
CA HIS A 54 -18.95 -21.05 -11.15
C HIS A 54 -18.81 -20.12 -9.93
N LEU A 55 -17.67 -20.16 -9.23
CA LEU A 55 -17.40 -19.24 -8.13
C LEU A 55 -16.93 -17.86 -8.62
N SER A 56 -16.54 -17.72 -9.89
CA SER A 56 -16.33 -16.39 -10.48
C SER A 56 -17.64 -15.85 -11.08
N PRO A 57 -18.14 -14.68 -10.65
CA PRO A 57 -19.33 -14.05 -11.23
C PRO A 57 -19.15 -13.61 -12.69
N THR A 58 -17.90 -13.48 -13.13
CA THR A 58 -17.50 -13.01 -14.46
C THR A 58 -16.86 -14.11 -15.31
N SER A 59 -16.95 -15.35 -14.82
CA SER A 59 -16.49 -16.55 -15.53
C SER A 59 -17.17 -16.69 -16.88
N ASN A 60 -16.39 -17.03 -17.90
CA ASN A 60 -16.89 -17.44 -19.21
C ASN A 60 -16.49 -18.89 -19.55
N ALA A 61 -16.13 -19.68 -18.54
CA ALA A 61 -15.83 -21.11 -18.72
C ALA A 61 -17.06 -21.86 -19.23
N SER A 62 -16.87 -22.74 -20.22
CA SER A 62 -17.93 -23.59 -20.75
C SER A 62 -18.39 -24.66 -19.76
N ASP A 63 -17.49 -25.13 -18.89
CA ASP A 63 -17.79 -26.07 -17.80
C ASP A 63 -17.75 -25.32 -16.44
N PRO A 64 -18.90 -25.20 -15.72
CA PRO A 64 -18.97 -24.51 -14.44
C PRO A 64 -18.17 -25.19 -13.31
N ASN A 65 -17.79 -26.46 -13.47
CA ASN A 65 -17.03 -27.23 -12.48
C ASN A 65 -15.53 -27.31 -12.80
N ALA A 66 -15.08 -26.71 -13.91
CA ALA A 66 -13.66 -26.70 -14.27
C ALA A 66 -12.80 -26.04 -13.17
N ALA A 67 -11.65 -26.64 -12.89
CA ALA A 67 -10.66 -26.11 -11.95
C ALA A 67 -9.82 -25.00 -12.62
N VAL A 68 -10.31 -23.77 -12.55
CA VAL A 68 -9.74 -22.58 -13.18
C VAL A 68 -9.23 -21.59 -12.12
N SER A 69 -8.48 -20.58 -12.56
CA SER A 69 -8.19 -19.44 -11.71
C SER A 69 -9.40 -18.51 -11.63
N ARG A 70 -9.64 -17.92 -10.46
CA ARG A 70 -10.74 -16.98 -10.18
C ARG A 70 -10.28 -15.87 -9.24
N PHE A 71 -10.93 -14.72 -9.33
CA PHE A 71 -10.73 -13.62 -8.40
C PHE A 71 -11.65 -13.71 -7.19
N GLU A 72 -11.19 -13.23 -6.06
CA GLU A 72 -11.96 -13.06 -4.84
C GLU A 72 -11.50 -11.81 -4.11
N CYS A 73 -12.40 -11.09 -3.44
CA CYS A 73 -12.05 -9.88 -2.71
C CYS A 73 -11.91 -10.20 -1.22
N TRP A 74 -10.71 -10.05 -0.69
CA TRP A 74 -10.35 -10.41 0.67
C TRP A 74 -10.06 -9.17 1.51
N GLN A 75 -10.59 -9.13 2.74
CA GLN A 75 -10.16 -8.20 3.78
C GLN A 75 -9.33 -8.95 4.80
N LEU A 76 -8.09 -8.52 5.05
CA LEU A 76 -7.27 -9.13 6.08
C LEU A 76 -7.82 -8.81 7.46
N SER A 77 -7.77 -9.75 8.40
CA SER A 77 -8.39 -9.60 9.73
C SER A 77 -7.66 -8.61 10.64
N ARG A 78 -6.41 -8.26 10.33
CA ARG A 78 -5.60 -7.32 11.13
C ARG A 78 -5.88 -5.88 10.71
N ALA A 79 -6.66 -5.17 11.53
CA ALA A 79 -6.88 -3.74 11.36
C ALA A 79 -5.58 -2.94 11.47
N PHE A 80 -5.52 -1.81 10.79
CA PHE A 80 -4.48 -0.82 10.97
C PHE A 80 -4.44 -0.30 12.41
N GLN A 81 -3.24 -0.01 12.89
CA GLN A 81 -2.97 0.59 14.18
C GLN A 81 -2.15 1.85 13.98
N VAL A 82 -2.42 2.88 14.79
CA VAL A 82 -1.61 4.09 14.81
C VAL A 82 -0.25 3.77 15.42
N SER A 83 0.82 4.15 14.74
CA SER A 83 2.18 3.91 15.18
C SER A 83 2.57 4.88 16.30
N PRO A 84 2.99 4.39 17.48
CA PRO A 84 3.57 5.23 18.54
C PRO A 84 5.09 5.39 18.36
N GLN A 85 5.69 4.71 17.39
CA GLN A 85 7.14 4.63 17.25
C GLN A 85 7.72 5.93 16.69
N GLN A 86 8.83 6.38 17.25
CA GLN A 86 9.56 7.54 16.74
C GLN A 86 9.99 7.27 15.29
N GLY A 87 9.73 8.22 14.38
CA GLY A 87 9.99 8.09 12.94
C GLY A 87 8.74 7.76 12.11
N THR A 88 7.71 7.19 12.72
CA THR A 88 6.41 6.90 12.09
C THR A 88 5.23 7.37 12.94
N THR A 89 5.47 8.18 13.98
CA THR A 89 4.43 8.59 14.93
C THR A 89 3.22 9.19 14.23
N GLY A 90 2.03 8.64 14.50
CA GLY A 90 0.77 9.08 13.89
C GLY A 90 0.44 8.46 12.53
N SER A 91 1.36 7.70 11.90
CA SER A 91 1.03 6.90 10.72
C SER A 91 0.17 5.69 11.09
N VAL A 92 -0.52 5.11 10.11
CA VAL A 92 -1.19 3.83 10.28
C VAL A 92 -0.34 2.69 9.70
N GLN A 93 -0.27 1.59 10.43
CA GLN A 93 0.49 0.39 10.03
C GLN A 93 -0.23 -0.88 10.46
N THR A 94 0.02 -1.98 9.76
CA THR A 94 -0.49 -3.30 10.12
C THR A 94 0.55 -4.37 9.82
N GLN A 95 0.44 -5.51 10.48
CA GLN A 95 1.34 -6.64 10.27
C GLN A 95 0.84 -7.48 9.09
N LEU A 96 1.75 -7.84 8.19
CA LEU A 96 1.45 -8.70 7.04
C LEU A 96 1.42 -10.20 7.38
N GLY A 97 1.78 -10.57 8.61
CA GLY A 97 1.89 -11.95 9.08
C GLY A 97 3.30 -12.52 8.93
N ASN A 98 3.42 -13.85 9.04
CA ASN A 98 4.68 -14.54 8.83
C ASN A 98 4.94 -14.74 7.33
N LEU A 99 6.18 -14.50 6.93
CA LEU A 99 6.59 -14.41 5.52
C LEU A 99 7.84 -15.26 5.30
N ALA A 100 7.99 -15.77 4.09
CA ALA A 100 9.22 -16.41 3.63
C ALA A 100 10.07 -15.43 2.79
N ASN A 101 11.14 -15.94 2.17
CA ASN A 101 12.05 -15.14 1.37
C ASN A 101 11.33 -14.37 0.27
N ALA A 102 11.51 -13.05 0.26
CA ALA A 102 10.94 -12.17 -0.74
C ALA A 102 11.83 -12.10 -1.99
N THR A 103 11.20 -11.86 -3.14
CA THR A 103 11.87 -11.58 -4.41
C THR A 103 11.56 -10.16 -4.86
N TYR A 104 12.60 -9.41 -5.21
CA TYR A 104 12.50 -8.10 -5.84
C TYR A 104 12.76 -8.25 -7.34
N THR A 105 11.79 -7.86 -8.15
CA THR A 105 11.86 -7.99 -9.61
C THR A 105 11.68 -6.63 -10.25
N TYR A 106 12.57 -6.27 -11.18
CA TYR A 106 12.48 -5.09 -12.02
C TYR A 106 12.29 -5.51 -13.47
N PHE A 107 11.26 -4.96 -14.11
CA PHE A 107 10.94 -5.19 -15.52
C PHE A 107 11.43 -3.98 -16.34
N PRO A 108 12.60 -4.06 -17.00
CA PRO A 108 13.16 -2.93 -17.74
C PRO A 108 12.39 -2.59 -19.01
N SER A 109 11.64 -3.55 -19.55
CA SER A 109 10.83 -3.42 -20.75
C SER A 109 9.43 -3.94 -20.51
N LEU A 110 8.50 -3.61 -21.41
CA LEU A 110 7.17 -4.24 -21.44
C LEU A 110 7.34 -5.77 -21.44
N SER A 111 6.66 -6.43 -20.51
CA SER A 111 6.70 -7.87 -20.36
C SER A 111 5.27 -8.42 -20.39
N PRO A 112 4.72 -8.76 -21.58
CA PRO A 112 3.43 -9.44 -21.66
C PRO A 112 3.55 -10.82 -21.01
N GLY A 113 2.65 -11.12 -20.06
CA GLY A 113 2.69 -12.36 -19.32
C GLY A 113 2.14 -13.52 -20.15
N THR A 114 2.72 -14.72 -19.97
CA THR A 114 2.07 -15.97 -20.38
C THR A 114 1.21 -16.52 -19.25
N ALA A 115 0.31 -17.45 -19.54
CA ALA A 115 -0.46 -18.13 -18.50
C ALA A 115 0.49 -18.89 -17.55
N HIS A 116 0.36 -18.65 -16.26
CA HIS A 116 1.14 -19.32 -15.21
C HIS A 116 0.36 -19.35 -13.89
N VAL A 117 0.74 -20.26 -12.99
CA VAL A 117 0.24 -20.26 -11.61
C VAL A 117 1.26 -19.62 -10.68
N ALA A 118 0.82 -19.13 -9.53
CA ALA A 118 1.75 -18.72 -8.48
C ALA A 118 2.57 -19.93 -7.98
N PRO A 119 3.91 -19.86 -7.91
CA PRO A 119 4.74 -20.95 -7.39
C PRO A 119 4.46 -21.22 -5.89
N TYR A 120 4.07 -20.18 -5.16
CA TYR A 120 3.62 -20.24 -3.77
C TYR A 120 2.51 -19.21 -3.56
N PRO A 121 1.58 -19.44 -2.61
CA PRO A 121 0.77 -18.40 -2.01
C PRO A 121 1.62 -17.20 -1.56
N GLN A 122 1.34 -16.02 -2.10
CA GLN A 122 2.20 -14.86 -1.86
C GLN A 122 1.47 -13.53 -1.99
N TYR A 123 1.98 -12.51 -1.31
CA TYR A 123 1.72 -11.12 -1.67
C TYR A 123 2.51 -10.76 -2.94
N VAL A 124 1.89 -9.96 -3.80
CA VAL A 124 2.58 -9.27 -4.90
C VAL A 124 2.26 -7.79 -4.79
N PHE A 125 3.25 -7.00 -4.38
CA PHE A 125 3.14 -5.55 -4.31
C PHE A 125 3.80 -4.91 -5.51
N ILE A 126 3.10 -4.01 -6.19
CA ILE A 126 3.68 -3.15 -7.22
C ILE A 126 4.26 -1.93 -6.51
N ILE A 127 5.58 -1.80 -6.56
CA ILE A 127 6.30 -0.69 -5.92
C ILE A 127 6.38 0.50 -6.88
N SER A 128 6.60 0.25 -8.18
CA SER A 128 6.63 1.25 -9.24
C SER A 128 6.06 0.68 -10.54
N GLY A 129 5.68 1.54 -11.49
CA GLY A 129 5.13 1.12 -12.77
C GLY A 129 3.69 0.63 -12.67
N GLY A 130 3.34 -0.38 -13.48
CA GLY A 130 1.97 -0.80 -13.75
C GLY A 130 1.85 -2.26 -14.15
N ALA A 131 0.69 -2.85 -13.87
CA ALA A 131 0.39 -4.20 -14.29
C ALA A 131 -1.09 -4.40 -14.63
N ALA A 132 -1.34 -5.42 -15.45
CA ALA A 132 -2.66 -5.98 -15.67
C ALA A 132 -2.64 -7.48 -15.41
N ILE A 133 -3.56 -7.93 -14.55
CA ILE A 133 -3.78 -9.34 -14.23
C ILE A 133 -5.09 -9.78 -14.87
N ARG A 134 -5.02 -10.85 -15.67
CA ARG A 134 -6.15 -11.42 -16.42
C ARG A 134 -6.24 -12.91 -16.14
N LEU A 135 -7.44 -13.48 -16.24
CA LEU A 135 -7.64 -14.93 -16.14
C LEU A 135 -8.07 -15.48 -17.51
N PRO A 136 -7.64 -16.69 -17.90
CA PRO A 136 -7.99 -17.27 -19.20
C PRO A 136 -9.49 -17.43 -19.44
N ASN A 137 -10.27 -17.66 -18.39
CA ASN A 137 -11.70 -17.96 -18.44
C ASN A 137 -12.56 -16.94 -17.68
N ASP A 138 -12.11 -15.69 -17.66
CA ASP A 138 -12.80 -14.61 -16.96
C ASP A 138 -12.75 -13.33 -17.80
N THR A 139 -13.81 -12.54 -17.72
CA THR A 139 -13.90 -11.24 -18.40
C THR A 139 -13.33 -10.09 -17.55
N ALA A 140 -13.15 -10.31 -16.24
CA ALA A 140 -12.56 -9.33 -15.35
C ALA A 140 -11.05 -9.17 -15.59
N THR A 141 -10.57 -7.93 -15.43
CA THR A 141 -9.13 -7.61 -15.42
C THR A 141 -8.84 -6.74 -14.21
N VAL A 142 -7.81 -7.08 -13.45
CA VAL A 142 -7.28 -6.24 -12.37
C VAL A 142 -6.15 -5.42 -12.94
N ARG A 143 -6.31 -4.11 -13.03
CA ARG A 143 -5.24 -3.18 -13.43
C ARG A 143 -4.87 -2.28 -12.25
N GLY A 144 -3.59 -2.00 -12.10
CA GLY A 144 -3.13 -0.97 -11.19
C GLY A 144 -1.62 -0.75 -11.29
N GLY A 145 -1.11 0.16 -10.47
CA GLY A 145 0.30 0.53 -10.48
C GLY A 145 0.88 0.60 -9.08
N ALA A 146 1.87 1.47 -8.88
CA ALA A 146 2.50 1.69 -7.58
C ALA A 146 1.48 1.79 -6.43
N GLY A 147 1.67 0.99 -5.38
CA GLY A 147 0.76 0.91 -4.24
C GLY A 147 -0.36 -0.13 -4.38
N LEU A 148 -0.52 -0.76 -5.55
CA LEU A 148 -1.38 -1.93 -5.71
C LEU A 148 -0.75 -3.15 -5.05
N GLY A 149 -1.57 -3.91 -4.31
CA GLY A 149 -1.24 -5.25 -3.84
C GLY A 149 -2.25 -6.28 -4.34
N VAL A 150 -1.78 -7.48 -4.66
CA VAL A 150 -2.64 -8.65 -4.88
C VAL A 150 -2.14 -9.84 -4.07
N ILE A 151 -3.02 -10.80 -3.82
CA ILE A 151 -2.63 -12.12 -3.29
C ILE A 151 -2.67 -13.11 -4.45
N ALA A 152 -1.55 -13.73 -4.77
CA ALA A 152 -1.49 -14.78 -5.79
C ALA A 152 -1.43 -16.14 -5.08
N ALA A 153 -2.49 -16.93 -5.24
CA ALA A 153 -2.76 -18.16 -4.49
C ALA A 153 -3.46 -19.22 -5.36
N ASP A 154 -3.22 -19.18 -6.67
CA ASP A 154 -3.81 -20.09 -7.66
C ASP A 154 -2.90 -21.28 -8.00
N SER A 155 -2.04 -21.70 -7.07
CA SER A 155 -1.09 -22.81 -7.27
C SER A 155 -1.76 -24.15 -7.62
N SER A 156 -3.04 -24.34 -7.28
CA SER A 156 -3.84 -25.52 -7.61
C SER A 156 -4.65 -25.40 -8.91
N SER A 157 -4.63 -24.23 -9.56
CA SER A 157 -5.36 -23.99 -10.81
C SER A 157 -4.73 -24.74 -11.98
N LYS A 158 -5.55 -25.21 -12.93
CA LYS A 158 -5.05 -25.78 -14.19
C LYS A 158 -4.76 -24.70 -15.24
N THR A 159 -5.37 -23.53 -15.11
CA THR A 159 -5.33 -22.47 -16.12
C THR A 159 -4.37 -21.34 -15.75
N GLY A 160 -4.18 -21.10 -14.46
CA GLY A 160 -3.40 -19.97 -13.97
C GLY A 160 -3.99 -18.61 -14.34
N HIS A 161 -3.13 -17.59 -14.30
CA HIS A 161 -3.41 -16.22 -14.68
C HIS A 161 -2.32 -15.66 -15.62
N PHE A 162 -2.58 -14.52 -16.23
CA PHE A 162 -1.61 -13.72 -16.96
C PHE A 162 -1.27 -12.49 -16.14
N SER A 163 0.01 -12.12 -16.13
CA SER A 163 0.52 -10.90 -15.50
C SER A 163 1.29 -10.11 -16.52
N ASP A 164 0.66 -9.09 -17.10
CA ASP A 164 1.29 -8.16 -18.02
C ASP A 164 1.93 -7.03 -17.22
N TRP A 165 3.25 -6.85 -17.34
CA TRP A 165 3.99 -5.82 -16.62
C TRP A 165 4.43 -4.71 -17.57
N ASP A 166 4.12 -3.46 -17.22
CA ASP A 166 4.58 -2.30 -17.97
C ASP A 166 6.10 -2.11 -17.83
N ALA A 167 6.72 -1.44 -18.79
CA ALA A 167 8.14 -1.08 -18.68
C ALA A 167 8.40 -0.19 -17.46
N GLY A 168 9.47 -0.46 -16.71
CA GLY A 168 9.82 0.26 -15.49
C GLY A 168 9.07 -0.21 -14.24
N THR A 169 8.36 -1.35 -14.33
CA THR A 169 7.63 -1.91 -13.19
C THR A 169 8.58 -2.61 -12.23
N THR A 170 8.41 -2.33 -10.94
CA THR A 170 9.07 -3.05 -9.86
C THR A 170 8.02 -3.74 -9.02
N VAL A 171 8.23 -5.02 -8.74
CA VAL A 171 7.37 -5.80 -7.85
C VAL A 171 8.16 -6.44 -6.73
N LEU A 172 7.48 -6.55 -5.58
CA LEU A 172 7.92 -7.36 -4.45
C LEU A 172 6.97 -8.54 -4.30
N GLN A 173 7.52 -9.73 -4.45
CA GLN A 173 6.81 -10.99 -4.30
C GLN A 173 7.21 -11.61 -2.98
N ILE A 174 6.25 -11.81 -2.07
CA ILE A 174 6.52 -12.26 -0.71
C ILE A 174 5.65 -13.49 -0.40
N PRO A 175 6.21 -14.70 -0.50
CA PRO A 175 5.51 -15.91 -0.13
C PRO A 175 5.14 -15.91 1.36
N PHE A 176 3.98 -16.50 1.67
CA PHE A 176 3.59 -16.74 3.05
C PHE A 176 4.42 -17.88 3.63
N GLU A 177 4.81 -17.77 4.90
CA GLU A 177 5.50 -18.85 5.58
C GLU A 177 4.64 -20.12 5.57
N ALA A 178 5.24 -21.25 5.18
CA ALA A 178 4.58 -22.54 5.00
C ALA A 178 3.35 -22.52 4.05
N GLY A 179 3.19 -21.50 3.20
CA GLY A 179 2.03 -21.33 2.33
C GLY A 179 0.72 -21.00 3.06
N ALA A 180 0.78 -20.64 4.34
CA ALA A 180 -0.41 -20.33 5.13
C ALA A 180 -0.97 -18.96 4.75
N PHE A 181 -2.20 -18.91 4.24
CA PHE A 181 -2.85 -17.64 3.93
C PHE A 181 -2.99 -16.76 5.18
N PRO A 182 -2.85 -15.43 5.04
CA PRO A 182 -3.16 -14.52 6.14
C PRO A 182 -4.63 -14.68 6.56
N PRO A 183 -4.97 -14.56 7.85
CA PRO A 183 -6.36 -14.53 8.29
C PRO A 183 -7.13 -13.43 7.56
N HIS A 184 -8.26 -13.79 6.96
CA HIS A 184 -9.06 -12.89 6.15
C HIS A 184 -10.55 -13.23 6.22
N THR A 185 -11.37 -12.28 5.80
CA THR A 185 -12.77 -12.49 5.45
C THR A 185 -12.95 -12.28 3.96
N VAL A 186 -13.84 -13.08 3.38
CA VAL A 186 -14.25 -12.93 1.98
C VAL A 186 -15.33 -11.88 1.91
N LEU A 187 -15.06 -10.75 1.26
CA LEU A 187 -16.04 -9.67 1.09
C LEU A 187 -17.04 -10.03 -0.01
N HIS A 188 -16.55 -10.56 -1.13
CA HIS A 188 -17.36 -11.07 -2.23
C HIS A 188 -16.49 -11.87 -3.22
N GLN A 189 -17.17 -12.64 -4.08
CA GLN A 189 -16.55 -13.27 -5.24
C GLN A 189 -16.20 -12.22 -6.31
N GLY A 190 -15.16 -12.48 -7.11
CA GLY A 190 -14.62 -11.52 -8.08
C GLY A 190 -13.60 -10.54 -7.49
N ALA A 191 -12.98 -9.75 -8.36
CA ALA A 191 -11.94 -8.78 -7.98
C ALA A 191 -12.50 -7.66 -7.10
N CYS A 192 -11.67 -7.13 -6.19
CA CYS A 192 -12.06 -5.96 -5.39
C CYS A 192 -12.34 -4.74 -6.27
N LYS A 193 -13.27 -3.90 -5.84
CA LYS A 193 -13.50 -2.61 -6.51
C LYS A 193 -12.23 -1.75 -6.43
N PRO A 194 -11.90 -0.96 -7.48
CA PRO A 194 -10.68 -0.15 -7.49
C PRO A 194 -10.53 0.78 -6.28
N ALA A 195 -11.62 1.37 -5.79
CA ALA A 195 -11.60 2.27 -4.63
C ALA A 195 -11.35 1.58 -3.28
N THR A 196 -11.48 0.25 -3.21
CA THR A 196 -11.35 -0.54 -1.98
C THR A 196 -10.15 -1.46 -2.00
N ASN A 197 -9.62 -1.82 -3.18
CA ASN A 197 -8.39 -2.61 -3.27
C ASN A 197 -7.23 -1.76 -2.74
N LEU A 198 -6.21 -2.39 -2.15
CA LEU A 198 -4.93 -1.71 -1.91
C LEU A 198 -4.49 -1.04 -3.19
N GLY A 199 -4.48 0.28 -3.16
CA GLY A 199 -4.62 1.11 -4.34
C GLY A 199 -5.07 2.48 -3.87
N TYR A 200 -4.13 3.22 -3.29
CA TYR A 200 -4.34 4.64 -3.05
C TYR A 200 -4.64 5.29 -4.41
N ASN A 201 -5.83 5.87 -4.53
CA ASN A 201 -6.31 6.48 -5.75
C ASN A 201 -5.56 7.80 -5.99
N SER A 202 -4.40 7.76 -6.64
CA SER A 202 -3.72 8.98 -7.10
C SER A 202 -4.38 9.48 -8.40
N THR A 203 -5.61 9.98 -8.31
CA THR A 203 -6.22 10.83 -9.35
C THR A 203 -6.35 12.30 -8.93
N THR A 204 -5.59 12.75 -7.94
CA THR A 204 -5.47 14.19 -7.65
C THR A 204 -4.02 14.61 -7.48
N ALA A 205 -3.40 14.97 -8.61
CA ALA A 205 -2.37 16.00 -8.71
C ALA A 205 -2.53 16.68 -10.08
#